data_AF-A0A3R6NZP6-F1
#
_entry.id   AF-A0A3R6NZP6-F1
#
_cell.length_a   1.000
_cell.length_b   1.000
_cell.length_c   1.000
_cell.angle_alpha   90.00
_cell.angle_beta   90.00
_cell.angle_gamma   90.00
#
_symmetry.space_group_name_H-M   'P 1'
#
loop_
_entity.id
_entity.type
_entity.pdbx_description
1 polymer ?
#
loop_
_entity_poly.entity_id
_entity_poly.type
_entity_poly.pdbx_seq_one_letter_code
_entity_poly.pdbx_strand_id
1 'polypeptide(L)'
;MKKWTKDFLEANGYELRNAYIKNVSFGIKDYGFLSLALTLEGDGWGVNYIGPSIGRRFYINGELIKDGNAANFEGYEGGAEAIVRILDVVDCSELESLKGKYIRAAIKRGESVKIIGNIIKDQWFDYGSFFDDYKTKQECDRDDS
;
A
#
# COMPACT_ATOMS: atom_id res chain seq x y z
N MET A 1 -10.07 -8.50 -9.31
CA MET A 1 -8.73 -8.61 -8.70
C MET A 1 -7.83 -9.44 -9.57
N LYS A 2 -6.96 -8.73 -10.28
CA LYS A 2 -5.88 -9.30 -11.06
C LYS A 2 -5.00 -10.19 -10.17
N LYS A 3 -4.81 -11.45 -10.56
CA LYS A 3 -3.88 -12.36 -9.88
C LYS A 3 -2.50 -12.17 -10.47
N TRP A 4 -1.55 -11.78 -9.63
CA TRP A 4 -0.17 -11.58 -10.01
C TRP A 4 0.65 -12.83 -9.67
N THR A 5 1.37 -13.36 -10.65
CA THR A 5 2.39 -14.41 -10.49
C THR A 5 3.74 -13.83 -10.90
N LYS A 6 4.82 -14.49 -10.49
CA LYS A 6 6.17 -14.15 -10.96
C LYS A 6 6.23 -14.04 -12.49
N ASP A 7 5.79 -15.09 -13.19
CA ASP A 7 5.88 -15.17 -14.64
C ASP A 7 5.07 -14.05 -15.32
N PHE A 8 3.90 -13.73 -14.78
CA PHE A 8 3.07 -12.65 -15.30
C PHE A 8 3.72 -11.28 -15.09
N LEU A 9 4.35 -11.04 -13.93
CA LEU A 9 5.07 -9.79 -13.67
C LEU A 9 6.26 -9.62 -14.62
N GLU A 10 7.09 -10.65 -14.77
CA GLU A 10 8.24 -10.62 -15.67
C GLU A 10 7.81 -10.41 -17.13
N ALA A 11 6.74 -11.09 -17.58
CA ALA A 11 6.18 -10.91 -18.91
C ALA A 11 5.63 -9.48 -19.16
N ASN A 12 5.26 -8.75 -18.10
CA ASN A 12 4.80 -7.37 -18.18
C ASN A 12 5.93 -6.34 -17.94
N GLY A 13 7.19 -6.79 -17.95
CA GLY A 13 8.38 -5.93 -17.86
C GLY A 13 8.73 -5.47 -16.45
N TYR A 14 8.25 -6.15 -15.41
CA TYR A 14 8.71 -5.93 -14.05
C TYR A 14 10.02 -6.68 -13.80
N GLU A 15 10.97 -5.99 -13.18
CA GLU A 15 12.13 -6.59 -12.54
C GLU A 15 11.76 -6.97 -11.10
N LEU A 16 12.03 -8.22 -10.71
CA LEU A 16 11.76 -8.70 -9.36
C LEU A 16 13.02 -8.60 -8.51
N ARG A 17 12.99 -7.75 -7.48
CA ARG A 17 14.14 -7.52 -6.61
C ARG A 17 13.80 -7.84 -5.15
N ASN A 18 14.73 -8.48 -4.46
CA ASN A 18 14.61 -8.67 -3.02
C ASN A 18 14.76 -7.31 -2.32
N ALA A 19 13.99 -7.13 -1.25
CA ALA A 19 14.05 -5.97 -0.39
C ALA A 19 13.93 -6.37 1.07
N TYR A 20 14.53 -5.58 1.94
CA TYR A 20 14.40 -5.59 3.37
C TYR A 20 13.56 -4.38 3.80
N ILE A 21 12.57 -4.60 4.68
CA ILE A 21 11.74 -3.54 5.24
C ILE A 21 12.51 -2.87 6.38
N LYS A 22 13.20 -1.78 6.07
CA LYS A 22 14.04 -1.03 7.02
C LYS A 22 13.24 -0.24 8.03
N ASN A 23 12.14 0.34 7.59
CA ASN A 23 11.28 1.15 8.43
C ASN A 23 9.81 0.94 8.08
N VAL A 24 8.97 1.04 9.10
CA VAL A 24 7.51 1.00 9.00
C VAL A 24 7.00 2.28 9.62
N SER A 25 6.08 2.95 8.94
CA SER A 25 5.40 4.10 9.50
C SER A 25 3.92 4.00 9.18
N PHE A 26 3.10 4.07 10.22
CA PHE A 26 1.66 4.16 10.10
C PHE A 26 1.19 5.35 10.94
N GLY A 27 0.62 6.35 10.28
CA GLY A 27 0.25 7.59 10.95
C GLY A 27 -0.25 8.64 9.97
N ILE A 28 -0.77 9.73 10.52
CA ILE A 28 -1.21 10.89 9.73
C ILE A 28 0.03 11.65 9.28
N LYS A 29 0.30 11.62 7.98
CA LYS A 29 1.40 12.34 7.32
C LYS A 29 0.85 13.16 6.16
N ASP A 30 1.72 13.99 5.58
CA ASP A 30 1.58 14.70 4.31
C ASP A 30 0.13 14.95 3.85
N TYR A 31 -0.34 16.19 3.95
CA TYR A 31 -1.70 16.58 3.57
C TYR A 31 -2.84 15.87 4.34
N GLY A 32 -2.51 15.20 5.46
CA GLY A 32 -3.47 14.66 6.41
C GLY A 32 -3.84 13.19 6.19
N PHE A 33 -3.18 12.47 5.30
CA PHE A 33 -3.50 11.06 5.05
C PHE A 33 -2.99 10.16 6.18
N LEU A 34 -3.86 9.30 6.70
CA LEU A 34 -3.48 8.19 7.56
C LEU A 34 -3.11 7.00 6.68
N SER A 35 -1.82 6.77 6.51
CA SER A 35 -1.29 5.82 5.52
C SER A 35 -0.18 4.94 6.08
N LEU A 36 -0.05 3.74 5.51
CA LEU A 36 1.11 2.89 5.69
C LEU A 36 2.22 3.34 4.73
N ALA A 37 3.41 3.59 5.25
CA ALA A 37 4.61 3.83 4.46
C ALA A 37 5.72 2.88 4.91
N LEU A 38 6.40 2.25 3.93
CA LEU A 38 7.52 1.35 4.18
C LEU A 38 8.77 1.93 3.51
N THR A 39 9.90 1.87 4.20
CA THR A 39 11.20 2.09 3.55
C THR A 39 11.77 0.74 3.16
N LEU A 40 11.87 0.49 1.87
CA LEU A 40 12.42 -0.73 1.29
C LEU A 40 13.87 -0.49 0.88
N GLU A 41 14.75 -1.41 1.24
CA GLU A 41 16.17 -1.36 0.89
C GLU A 41 16.60 -2.72 0.34
N GLY A 42 17.29 -2.73 -0.79
CA GLY A 42 17.89 -3.94 -1.34
C GLY A 42 19.26 -3.64 -1.94
N ASP A 43 19.85 -4.63 -2.60
CA ASP A 43 21.24 -4.52 -3.07
C ASP A 43 21.40 -3.40 -4.11
N GLY A 44 22.01 -2.28 -3.69
CA GLY A 44 22.19 -1.09 -4.51
C GLY A 44 20.91 -0.31 -4.84
N TRP A 45 19.80 -0.49 -4.10
CA TRP A 45 18.58 0.29 -4.30
C TRP A 45 17.79 0.53 -3.01
N GLY A 46 17.01 1.61 -3.00
CA GLY A 46 16.06 1.88 -1.92
C GLY A 46 14.94 2.80 -2.37
N VAL A 47 13.76 2.62 -1.79
CA VAL A 47 12.57 3.42 -2.11
C VAL A 47 11.66 3.54 -0.89
N ASN A 48 10.92 4.65 -0.82
CA ASN A 48 9.77 4.73 0.06
C ASN A 48 8.55 4.19 -0.69
N TYR A 49 8.08 3.02 -0.27
CA TYR A 49 6.80 2.46 -0.67
C TYR A 49 5.70 3.26 0.05
N ILE A 50 5.05 4.14 -0.68
CA ILE A 50 3.87 4.88 -0.21
C ILE A 50 2.69 3.93 -0.36
N GLY A 51 2.32 3.27 0.72
CA GLY A 51 1.29 2.25 0.74
C GLY A 51 -0.13 2.83 0.82
N PRO A 52 -1.13 1.96 1.07
CA PRO A 52 -2.53 2.36 1.14
C PRO A 52 -2.81 3.34 2.29
N SER A 53 -3.75 4.26 2.03
CA SER A 53 -4.34 5.15 3.03
C SER A 53 -5.66 4.58 3.53
N ILE A 54 -5.91 4.64 4.83
CA ILE A 54 -7.21 4.26 5.44
C ILE A 54 -8.14 5.45 5.65
N GLY A 55 -7.67 6.65 5.29
CA GLY A 55 -8.46 7.85 5.32
C GLY A 55 -7.60 9.10 5.37
N ARG A 56 -8.27 10.24 5.53
CA ARG A 56 -7.64 11.55 5.55
C ARG A 56 -8.28 12.45 6.59
N ARG A 57 -7.45 13.17 7.32
CA ARG A 57 -7.84 14.32 8.12
C ARG A 57 -7.82 15.59 7.27
N PHE A 58 -8.92 16.32 7.27
CA PHE A 58 -9.01 17.63 6.62
C PHE A 58 -8.54 18.76 7.54
N TYR A 59 -7.95 19.78 6.92
CA TYR A 59 -7.58 21.05 7.56
C TYR A 59 -8.51 22.14 7.03
N ILE A 60 -9.02 23.00 7.91
CA ILE A 60 -9.77 24.20 7.51
C ILE A 60 -8.84 25.40 7.72
N ASN A 61 -8.62 26.20 6.66
CA ASN A 61 -7.77 27.40 6.70
C ASN A 61 -6.34 27.20 7.24
N GLY A 62 -5.76 26.01 7.07
CA GLY A 62 -4.41 25.70 7.55
C GLY A 62 -4.31 25.51 9.07
N GLU A 63 -5.41 25.61 9.82
CA GLU A 63 -5.43 25.40 11.26
C GLU A 63 -6.05 24.03 11.61
N LEU A 64 -5.50 23.41 12.67
CA LEU A 64 -6.14 22.25 13.30
C LEU A 64 -7.40 22.75 14.01
N ILE A 65 -8.56 22.16 13.73
CA ILE A 65 -9.78 22.49 14.50
C ILE A 65 -9.51 22.14 15.98
N LYS A 66 -9.57 23.15 16.84
CA LYS A 66 -9.22 23.07 18.28
C LYS A 66 -10.23 22.27 19.10
N ASP A 67 -11.41 22.02 18.55
CA ASP A 67 -12.39 21.10 19.13
C ASP A 67 -11.97 19.68 18.76
N GLY A 68 -11.01 19.16 19.53
CA GLY A 68 -10.40 17.86 19.30
C GLY A 68 -11.46 16.80 19.10
N ASN A 69 -11.59 16.30 17.87
CA ASN A 69 -12.33 15.08 17.58
C ASN A 69 -12.00 14.60 16.17
N ALA A 70 -12.12 13.29 15.96
CA ALA A 70 -12.08 12.62 14.68
C ALA A 70 -13.15 13.10 13.66
N ALA A 71 -13.88 14.20 13.95
CA ALA A 71 -14.99 14.75 13.16
C ALA A 71 -14.60 15.20 11.75
N ASN A 72 -13.32 15.47 11.49
CA ASN A 72 -12.81 15.82 10.15
C ASN A 72 -12.01 14.69 9.50
N PHE A 73 -12.19 13.45 9.95
CA PHE A 73 -11.57 12.28 9.35
C PHE A 73 -12.55 11.60 8.41
N GLU A 74 -12.20 11.55 7.13
CA GLU A 74 -12.89 10.72 6.14
C GLU A 74 -12.15 9.39 6.03
N GLY A 75 -12.85 8.30 6.31
CA GLY A 75 -12.33 6.95 6.11
C GLY A 75 -12.34 6.57 4.64
N TYR A 76 -11.29 5.90 4.18
CA TYR A 76 -11.22 5.35 2.84
C TYR A 76 -11.53 3.86 2.88
N GLU A 77 -12.65 3.52 2.25
CA GLU A 77 -13.09 2.16 2.06
C GLU A 77 -12.02 1.38 1.26
N GLY A 78 -11.74 0.13 1.65
CA GLY A 78 -10.66 -0.70 1.08
C GLY A 78 -9.25 -0.45 1.64
N GLY A 79 -8.98 0.68 2.30
CA GLY A 79 -7.66 0.98 2.87
C GLY A 79 -7.19 -0.06 3.90
N ALA A 80 -8.06 -0.41 4.84
CA ALA A 80 -7.75 -1.41 5.86
C ALA A 80 -7.53 -2.80 5.24
N GLU A 81 -8.34 -3.18 4.25
CA GLU A 81 -8.18 -4.45 3.53
C GLU A 81 -6.82 -4.51 2.80
N ALA A 82 -6.41 -3.44 2.14
CA ALA A 82 -5.11 -3.38 1.47
C ALA A 82 -3.95 -3.56 2.46
N ILE A 83 -4.05 -2.99 3.68
CA ILE A 83 -3.06 -3.21 4.73
C ILE A 83 -3.04 -4.68 5.18
N VAL A 84 -4.21 -5.29 5.40
CA VAL A 84 -4.30 -6.71 5.78
C VAL A 84 -3.71 -7.62 4.71
N ARG A 85 -3.93 -7.30 3.42
CA ARG A 85 -3.33 -8.05 2.30
C ARG A 85 -1.81 -7.90 2.26
N ILE A 86 -1.27 -6.72 2.57
CA ILE A 86 0.18 -6.53 2.74
C ILE A 86 0.71 -7.42 3.86
N LEU A 87 0.05 -7.43 5.02
CA LEU A 87 0.41 -8.28 6.15
C LEU A 87 0.38 -9.77 5.78
N ASP A 88 -0.66 -10.21 5.08
CA ASP A 88 -0.81 -11.60 4.60
C ASP A 88 0.31 -12.00 3.62
N VAL A 89 0.63 -11.15 2.64
CA VAL A 89 1.73 -11.41 1.69
C VAL A 89 3.08 -11.53 2.40
N VAL A 90 3.33 -10.69 3.41
CA VAL A 90 4.58 -10.70 4.16
C VAL A 90 4.61 -11.76 5.26
N ASP A 91 3.48 -12.45 5.51
CA ASP A 91 3.31 -13.46 6.57
C ASP A 91 3.53 -12.85 7.97
N CYS A 92 2.80 -11.76 8.25
CA CYS A 92 2.84 -11.00 9.50
C CYS A 92 1.43 -10.75 10.04
N SER A 93 1.29 -10.67 11.37
CA SER A 93 0.02 -10.37 12.04
C SER A 93 -0.11 -8.91 12.50
N GLU A 94 1.00 -8.16 12.55
CA GLU A 94 1.09 -6.82 13.12
C GLU A 94 1.93 -5.92 12.21
N LEU A 95 1.61 -4.62 12.15
CA LEU A 95 2.32 -3.65 11.32
C LEU A 95 3.78 -3.50 11.76
N GLU A 96 4.03 -3.46 13.06
CA GLU A 96 5.35 -3.35 13.67
C GLU A 96 6.24 -4.53 13.28
N SER A 97 5.64 -5.71 13.10
CA SER A 97 6.31 -6.95 12.71
C SER A 97 6.77 -6.96 11.25
N LEU A 98 6.31 -6.02 10.40
CA LEU A 98 6.84 -5.86 9.04
C LEU A 98 8.30 -5.38 9.07
N LYS A 99 8.69 -4.58 10.06
CA LYS A 99 10.06 -4.09 10.17
C LYS A 99 11.00 -5.28 10.38
N GLY A 100 12.06 -5.35 9.60
CA GLY A 100 13.00 -6.46 9.68
C GLY A 100 12.71 -7.62 8.73
N LYS A 101 11.57 -7.62 8.02
CA LYS A 101 11.19 -8.70 7.11
C LYS A 101 11.82 -8.51 5.74
N TYR A 102 12.11 -9.64 5.10
CA TYR A 102 12.50 -9.70 3.70
C TYR A 102 11.27 -9.97 2.84
N ILE A 103 11.20 -9.27 1.72
CA ILE A 103 10.13 -9.36 0.72
C ILE A 103 10.74 -9.37 -0.69
N ARG A 104 9.89 -9.59 -1.69
CA ARG A 104 10.18 -9.21 -3.07
C ARG A 104 9.40 -7.96 -3.43
N ALA A 105 9.96 -7.13 -4.30
CA ALA A 105 9.29 -6.00 -4.92
C ALA A 105 9.31 -6.18 -6.43
N ALA A 106 8.18 -5.91 -7.09
CA ALA A 106 8.16 -5.81 -8.55
C ALA A 106 8.36 -4.34 -8.94
N ILE A 107 9.44 -4.08 -9.67
CA ILE A 107 9.89 -2.73 -9.99
C ILE A 107 9.88 -2.56 -11.50
N LYS A 108 9.41 -1.40 -11.97
CA LYS A 108 9.47 -1.02 -13.37
C LYS A 108 10.06 0.38 -13.46
N ARG A 109 11.01 0.58 -14.38
CA ARG A 109 11.71 1.87 -14.51
C ARG A 109 10.73 3.00 -14.77
N GLY A 110 10.85 4.07 -13.99
CA GLY A 110 9.99 5.25 -14.08
C GLY A 110 8.64 5.12 -13.37
N GLU A 111 8.32 3.97 -12.79
CA GLU A 111 7.09 3.76 -12.02
C GLU A 111 7.39 3.70 -10.51
N SER A 112 6.43 4.14 -9.69
CA SER A 112 6.51 3.92 -8.25
C SER A 112 6.33 2.44 -7.92
N VAL A 113 7.01 1.96 -6.88
CA VAL A 113 6.85 0.58 -6.41
C VAL A 113 5.49 0.45 -5.73
N LYS A 114 4.61 -0.39 -6.31
CA LYS A 114 3.27 -0.68 -5.78
C LYS A 114 3.03 -2.16 -5.47
N ILE A 115 3.89 -3.02 -6.00
CA ILE A 115 3.70 -4.47 -5.92
C ILE A 115 4.76 -5.06 -5.00
N ILE A 116 4.30 -5.70 -3.93
CA ILE A 116 5.16 -6.47 -3.03
C ILE A 116 4.77 -7.94 -3.09
N GLY A 117 5.72 -8.81 -2.81
CA GLY A 117 5.54 -10.25 -2.81
C GLY A 117 6.23 -10.93 -1.65
N ASN A 118 5.77 -12.13 -1.33
CA ASN A 118 6.40 -12.98 -0.34
C ASN A 118 7.81 -13.37 -0.82
N ILE A 119 8.76 -13.48 0.11
CA ILE A 119 10.16 -13.80 -0.23
C ILE A 119 10.35 -15.23 -0.74
N ILE A 120 9.47 -16.16 -0.35
CA ILE A 120 9.55 -17.59 -0.73
C ILE A 120 8.38 -17.97 -1.64
N LYS A 121 7.15 -17.70 -1.21
CA LYS A 121 5.91 -18.12 -1.89
C LYS A 121 5.68 -17.25 -3.13
N ASP A 122 5.12 -17.80 -4.21
CA ASP A 122 4.67 -17.02 -5.37
C ASP A 122 3.34 -16.30 -5.09
N GLN A 123 3.39 -15.37 -4.14
CA GLN A 123 2.26 -14.60 -3.66
C GLN A 123 2.63 -13.12 -3.75
N TRP A 124 1.74 -12.35 -4.38
CA TRP A 124 1.97 -10.95 -4.71
C TRP A 124 0.71 -10.13 -4.43
N PHE A 125 0.91 -8.89 -4.01
CA PHE A 125 -0.16 -7.92 -3.85
C PHE A 125 0.25 -6.59 -4.48
N ASP A 126 -0.63 -6.09 -5.34
CA ASP A 126 -0.54 -4.77 -5.96
C ASP A 126 -1.69 -3.92 -5.42
N TYR A 127 -1.36 -2.96 -4.55
CA TYR A 127 -2.39 -2.08 -4.02
C TYR A 127 -2.93 -1.11 -5.08
N GLY A 128 -2.17 -0.81 -6.14
CA GLY A 128 -2.60 0.05 -7.24
C GLY A 128 -3.78 -0.56 -7.97
N SER A 129 -3.58 -1.74 -8.57
CA SER A 129 -4.67 -2.48 -9.23
C SER A 129 -5.82 -2.81 -8.28
N PHE A 130 -5.55 -3.03 -6.98
CA PHE A 130 -6.61 -3.24 -5.98
C PHE A 130 -7.59 -2.06 -5.92
N PHE A 131 -7.09 -0.81 -5.85
CA PHE A 131 -7.96 0.36 -5.81
C PHE A 131 -8.58 0.71 -7.17
N ASP A 132 -7.92 0.39 -8.28
CA ASP A 132 -8.50 0.56 -9.61
C ASP A 132 -9.73 -0.37 -9.79
N ASP A 133 -9.62 -1.64 -9.39
CA ASP A 133 -10.75 -2.57 -9.36
C ASP A 133 -11.85 -2.11 -8.40
N TYR A 134 -11.46 -1.49 -7.28
CA TYR A 134 -12.39 -1.03 -6.26
C TYR A 134 -13.28 0.13 -6.75
N LYS A 135 -12.68 1.10 -7.45
CA LYS A 135 -13.41 2.20 -8.08
C LYS A 135 -14.39 1.71 -9.14
N THR A 136 -13.94 0.77 -9.98
CA THR A 136 -14.76 0.19 -11.05
C THR A 136 -16.04 -0.46 -10.49
N LYS A 137 -15.93 -1.21 -9.37
CA LYS A 137 -17.10 -1.81 -8.70
C LYS A 137 -18.08 -0.77 -8.18
N GLN A 138 -17.60 0.26 -7.50
CA GLN A 138 -18.47 1.34 -6.99
C GLN A 138 -19.18 2.10 -8.12
N GLU A 139 -18.58 2.20 -9.30
CA GLU A 139 -19.23 2.78 -10.47
C GLU A 139 -20.34 1.87 -11.00
N CYS A 140 -20.08 0.58 -11.18
CA CYS A 140 -21.11 -0.38 -11.60
C CYS A 140 -22.30 -0.44 -10.63
N ASP A 141 -22.03 -0.49 -9.31
CA ASP A 141 -23.08 -0.59 -8.29
C ASP A 141 -23.96 0.69 -8.22
N ARG A 142 -23.46 1.84 -8.69
CA ARG A 142 -24.20 3.11 -8.76
C ARG A 142 -25.04 3.26 -10.03
N ASP A 143 -24.61 2.65 -11.14
CA ASP A 143 -25.37 2.68 -12.40
C ASP A 143 -26.55 1.67 -12.40
N ASP A 144 -26.52 0.67 -11.52
CA ASP A 144 -27.58 -0.32 -11.32
C ASP A 144 -28.64 0.06 -10.26
N SER A 145 -28.52 1.24 -9.63
CA SER A 145 -29.40 1.75 -8.55
C SER A 145 -30.24 2.95 -8.97
#